data_AF-A0A441C4P2-F1
#
_entry.id   AF-A0A441C4P2-F1
#
_cell.length_a   1.000
_cell.length_b   1.000
_cell.length_c   1.000
_cell.angle_alpha   90.00
_cell.angle_beta   90.00
_cell.angle_gamma   90.00
#
_symmetry.space_group_name_H-M   'P 1'
#
loop_
_entity.id
_entity.type
_entity.pdbx_description
1 polymer ?
#
loop_
_entity_poly.entity_id
_entity_poly.type
_entity_poly.pdbx_seq_one_letter_code
_entity_poly.pdbx_strand_id
1 'polypeptide(L)'
;MAERLVFLTGHLAKVRLERLLAGLGETEFAWEIIDIGVKVAALMSEDIIKRRLSLTGAVDRVILPGRYRGDIEHLSNHFGVPFVRGPDEIADLPAFLGRAGEPPDLSRHDMRIFAEIVDAPMLSVEALVARARTLAAAGADVIDLGCLPETPFPLLEEAVRELKAQGFLVSVDSARSDELSIGARAGADYLLSLDENTLPLAFDYKAVPVLIPATPGDLDSLGRAVEAAQKAGVAFLADPVLDPIHFGFAASLGRFIEARRRWPEVELLMGTGNLTELTDADSSGVTAVLAGLCSELQIRNVLAVHVSPHTLRTIEEHDIARRILFAAKNDGALPRSYHPGLLQVHDRKPFTASTEDIEALAAEVRDANFRIMTAEDGIHVFNGKGHAVATDAFELFAGLGVEADGAHAFYLGAELMKAEIAWRLGKRYVQDEPLAWGVAAPAPETDRSRLAEAGPTLRSKKER
;
A
#
# COMPACT_ATOMS: atom_id res chain seq x y z
N MET A 1 30.63 -26.50 17.42
CA MET A 1 29.38 -27.05 16.86
C MET A 1 28.55 -25.85 16.44
N ALA A 2 27.91 -25.89 15.27
CA ALA A 2 27.00 -24.82 14.87
C ALA A 2 25.83 -24.77 15.87
N GLU A 3 25.48 -23.57 16.32
CA GLU A 3 24.33 -23.36 17.22
C GLU A 3 23.05 -23.90 16.57
N ARG A 4 22.16 -24.56 17.32
CA ARG A 4 20.86 -25.04 16.82
C ARG A 4 19.72 -24.20 17.38
N LEU A 5 19.08 -23.44 16.49
CA LEU A 5 17.93 -22.58 16.79
C LEU A 5 16.61 -23.25 16.40
N VAL A 6 15.62 -23.24 17.28
CA VAL A 6 14.25 -23.69 16.99
C VAL A 6 13.32 -22.50 16.95
N PHE A 7 12.67 -22.23 15.82
CA PHE A 7 11.72 -21.14 15.68
C PHE A 7 10.29 -21.66 15.84
N LEU A 8 9.56 -21.10 16.81
CA LEU A 8 8.14 -21.42 17.01
C LEU A 8 7.26 -20.48 16.19
N THR A 9 6.27 -21.04 15.51
CA THR A 9 5.36 -20.25 14.67
C THR A 9 3.95 -20.82 14.64
N GLY A 10 3.00 -20.03 14.15
CA GLY A 10 1.65 -20.49 13.82
C GLY A 10 1.54 -20.79 12.32
N HIS A 11 0.44 -21.41 11.93
CA HIS A 11 0.24 -21.93 10.59
C HIS A 11 0.46 -20.89 9.47
N LEU A 12 -0.13 -19.70 9.61
CA LEU A 12 -0.04 -18.64 8.58
C LEU A 12 1.37 -18.07 8.39
N ALA A 13 2.24 -18.22 9.38
CA ALA A 13 3.58 -17.62 9.38
C ALA A 13 4.68 -18.62 8.99
N LYS A 14 4.36 -19.91 8.92
CA LYS A 14 5.31 -21.00 8.65
C LYS A 14 6.02 -20.86 7.31
N VAL A 15 5.26 -20.75 6.21
CA VAL A 15 5.82 -20.70 4.85
C VAL A 15 6.74 -19.50 4.66
N ARG A 16 6.35 -18.33 5.18
CA ARG A 16 7.17 -17.12 5.13
C ARG A 16 8.47 -17.29 5.93
N LEU A 17 8.40 -17.87 7.12
CA LEU A 17 9.55 -18.11 7.97
C LEU A 17 10.53 -19.11 7.33
N GLU A 18 10.01 -20.18 6.71
CA GLU A 18 10.81 -21.16 5.93
C GLU A 18 11.55 -20.47 4.80
N ARG A 19 10.85 -19.66 3.99
CA ARG A 19 11.47 -18.95 2.86
C ARG A 19 12.51 -17.94 3.33
N LEU A 20 12.24 -17.20 4.40
CA LEU A 20 13.18 -16.23 4.93
C LEU A 20 14.44 -16.91 5.44
N LEU A 21 14.31 -17.96 6.27
CA LEU A 21 15.45 -18.69 6.83
C LEU A 21 16.25 -19.41 5.75
N ALA A 22 15.59 -19.97 4.73
CA ALA A 22 16.26 -20.53 3.55
C ALA A 22 16.98 -19.45 2.72
N GLY A 23 16.37 -18.26 2.61
CA GLY A 23 16.93 -17.10 1.91
C GLY A 23 18.14 -16.48 2.61
N LEU A 24 18.42 -16.81 3.86
CA LEU A 24 19.65 -16.39 4.55
C LEU A 24 20.91 -17.04 3.94
N GLY A 25 20.78 -18.11 3.14
CA GLY A 25 21.93 -18.83 2.59
C GLY A 25 22.69 -19.61 3.67
N GLU A 26 24.01 -19.68 3.57
CA GLU A 26 24.83 -20.34 4.61
C GLU A 26 24.77 -19.56 5.94
N THR A 27 24.40 -20.26 7.00
CA THR A 27 24.27 -19.74 8.36
C THR A 27 25.29 -20.41 9.29
N GLU A 28 25.81 -19.65 10.25
CA GLU A 28 26.69 -20.18 11.31
C GLU A 28 25.94 -21.06 12.33
N PHE A 29 24.61 -21.07 12.24
CA PHE A 29 23.68 -21.85 13.05
C PHE A 29 22.85 -22.80 12.17
N ALA A 30 22.48 -23.96 12.71
CA ALA A 30 21.43 -24.81 12.18
C ALA A 30 20.07 -24.31 12.70
N TRP A 31 19.00 -24.52 11.92
CA TRP A 31 17.67 -24.08 12.31
C TRP A 31 16.58 -25.13 12.01
N GLU A 32 15.51 -25.07 12.78
CA GLU A 32 14.30 -25.86 12.62
C GLU A 32 13.09 -24.99 12.91
N ILE A 33 11.97 -25.22 12.20
CA ILE A 33 10.71 -24.50 12.42
C ILE A 33 9.65 -25.47 12.92
N ILE A 34 8.98 -25.11 14.02
CA ILE A 34 7.89 -25.89 14.59
C ILE A 34 6.60 -25.06 14.57
N ASP A 35 5.59 -25.56 13.86
CA ASP A 35 4.22 -25.05 13.91
C ASP A 35 3.51 -25.62 15.13
N ILE A 36 3.10 -24.75 16.07
CA ILE A 36 2.45 -25.17 17.31
C ILE A 36 0.93 -25.44 17.14
N GLY A 37 0.42 -25.33 15.91
CA GLY A 37 -0.96 -25.66 15.54
C GLY A 37 -1.97 -24.59 15.93
N VAL A 38 -1.58 -23.31 15.90
CA VAL A 38 -2.47 -22.15 16.02
C VAL A 38 -2.49 -21.37 14.70
N LYS A 39 -3.59 -20.67 14.39
CA LYS A 39 -3.69 -19.91 13.13
C LYS A 39 -2.70 -18.74 13.06
N VAL A 40 -2.57 -17.96 14.14
CA VAL A 40 -1.64 -16.82 14.25
C VAL A 40 -0.84 -16.90 15.56
N ALA A 41 0.40 -16.42 15.52
CA ALA A 41 1.33 -16.43 16.66
C ALA A 41 0.81 -15.73 17.92
N ALA A 42 0.00 -14.67 17.76
CA ALA A 42 -0.58 -13.94 18.89
C ALA A 42 -1.57 -14.77 19.74
N LEU A 43 -2.04 -15.92 19.23
CA LEU A 43 -2.93 -16.85 19.94
C LEU A 43 -2.16 -17.97 20.66
N MET A 44 -0.83 -17.96 20.63
CA MET A 44 -0.03 -18.90 21.42
C MET A 44 -0.15 -18.60 22.90
N SER A 45 -0.47 -19.62 23.69
CA SER A 45 -0.37 -19.58 25.16
C SER A 45 0.71 -20.53 25.65
N GLU A 46 1.15 -20.31 26.88
CA GLU A 46 2.11 -21.18 27.54
C GLU A 46 1.64 -22.64 27.59
N ASP A 47 0.36 -22.88 27.93
CA ASP A 47 -0.24 -24.22 27.96
C ASP A 47 -0.23 -24.91 26.59
N ILE A 48 -0.49 -24.16 25.52
CA ILE A 48 -0.45 -24.69 24.15
C ILE A 48 0.98 -25.13 23.81
N ILE A 49 1.98 -24.31 24.15
CA ILE A 49 3.39 -24.60 23.89
C ILE A 49 3.82 -25.84 24.70
N LYS A 50 3.57 -25.86 26.01
CA LYS A 50 3.90 -27.01 26.89
C LYS A 50 3.29 -28.32 26.41
N ARG A 51 2.05 -28.28 25.93
CA ARG A 51 1.33 -29.48 25.46
C ARG A 51 1.80 -29.98 24.10
N ARG A 52 2.23 -29.10 23.19
CA ARG A 52 2.42 -29.43 21.77
C ARG A 52 3.86 -29.36 21.29
N LEU A 53 4.75 -28.67 22.01
CA LEU A 53 6.15 -28.58 21.65
C LEU A 53 6.87 -29.85 22.09
N SER A 54 7.55 -30.50 21.15
CA SER A 54 8.47 -31.59 21.41
C SER A 54 9.81 -31.25 20.78
N LEU A 55 10.82 -31.02 21.61
CA LEU A 55 12.18 -30.74 21.15
C LEU A 55 12.92 -32.07 20.96
N THR A 56 13.59 -32.23 19.82
CA THR A 56 14.41 -33.42 19.54
C THR A 56 15.86 -33.03 19.34
N GLY A 57 16.78 -33.76 19.98
CA GLY A 57 18.21 -33.47 19.95
C GLY A 57 18.65 -32.30 20.86
N ALA A 58 19.90 -31.88 20.72
CA ALA A 58 20.45 -30.74 21.45
C ALA A 58 20.02 -29.44 20.75
N VAL A 59 19.19 -28.65 21.42
CA VAL A 59 18.73 -27.32 20.97
C VAL A 59 19.39 -26.29 21.87
N ASP A 60 20.03 -25.28 21.27
CA ASP A 60 20.71 -24.23 22.02
C ASP A 60 19.72 -23.15 22.47
N ARG A 61 18.79 -22.74 21.59
CA ARG A 61 17.76 -21.74 21.90
C ARG A 61 16.46 -21.97 21.12
N VAL A 62 15.34 -21.62 21.76
CA VAL A 62 14.02 -21.56 21.13
C VAL A 62 13.59 -20.11 20.95
N ILE A 63 13.33 -19.70 19.71
CA ILE A 63 12.91 -18.34 19.36
C ILE A 63 11.39 -18.31 19.21
N LEU A 64 10.76 -17.58 20.11
CA LEU A 64 9.33 -17.29 20.11
C LEU A 64 9.01 -16.11 19.18
N PRO A 65 7.80 -16.02 18.63
CA PRO A 65 7.32 -14.80 17.98
C PRO A 65 7.34 -13.62 18.96
N GLY A 66 7.68 -12.41 18.50
CA GLY A 66 7.78 -11.23 19.37
C GLY A 66 6.49 -10.89 20.12
N ARG A 67 5.35 -11.14 19.47
CA ARG A 67 4.01 -10.90 20.04
C ARG A 67 3.58 -11.92 21.10
N TYR A 68 4.40 -12.92 21.42
CA TYR A 68 4.11 -13.85 22.50
C TYR A 68 4.15 -13.14 23.86
N ARG A 69 3.03 -13.19 24.59
CA ARG A 69 2.86 -12.47 25.86
C ARG A 69 3.00 -13.34 27.12
N GLY A 70 3.28 -14.63 26.99
CA GLY A 70 3.45 -15.52 28.15
C GLY A 70 4.83 -15.40 28.81
N ASP A 71 5.01 -16.17 29.89
CA ASP A 71 6.24 -16.17 30.68
C ASP A 71 7.33 -17.02 30.02
N ILE A 72 8.40 -16.35 29.58
CA ILE A 72 9.51 -16.94 28.85
C ILE A 72 10.45 -17.70 29.80
N GLU A 73 10.63 -17.22 31.03
CA GLU A 73 11.47 -17.89 32.02
C GLU A 73 10.83 -19.21 32.44
N HIS A 74 9.50 -19.22 32.62
CA HIS A 74 8.80 -20.45 32.96
C HIS A 74 8.87 -21.50 31.85
N LEU A 75 8.76 -21.09 30.58
CA LEU A 75 9.01 -22.00 29.44
C LEU A 75 10.45 -22.50 29.43
N SER A 76 11.43 -21.61 29.64
CA SER A 76 12.84 -21.98 29.66
C SER A 76 13.15 -23.02 30.74
N ASN A 77 12.60 -22.82 31.95
CA ASN A 77 12.72 -23.75 33.07
C ASN A 77 12.03 -25.09 32.81
N HIS A 78 10.85 -25.07 32.17
CA HIS A 78 10.09 -26.29 31.88
C HIS A 78 10.80 -27.20 30.86
N PHE A 79 11.35 -26.61 29.80
CA PHE A 79 12.01 -27.35 28.71
C PHE A 79 13.52 -27.52 28.92
N GLY A 80 14.13 -26.83 29.89
CA GLY A 80 15.57 -26.89 30.16
C GLY A 80 16.44 -26.29 29.05
N VAL A 81 15.86 -25.43 28.20
CA VAL A 81 16.51 -24.76 27.07
C VAL A 81 16.12 -23.28 27.11
N PRO A 82 17.03 -22.33 26.82
CA PRO A 82 16.68 -20.91 26.76
C PRO A 82 15.62 -20.61 25.71
N PHE A 83 14.52 -19.98 26.13
CA PHE A 83 13.56 -19.35 25.23
C PHE A 83 13.88 -17.87 25.10
N VAL A 84 13.80 -17.35 23.89
CA VAL A 84 14.06 -15.93 23.59
C VAL A 84 12.90 -15.38 22.78
N ARG A 85 12.53 -14.12 23.06
CA ARG A 85 11.56 -13.39 22.26
C ARG A 85 12.24 -12.90 20.98
N GLY A 86 11.81 -13.42 19.84
CA GLY A 86 12.17 -12.91 18.53
C GLY A 86 11.50 -11.58 18.22
N PRO A 87 11.65 -11.04 17.00
CA PRO A 87 10.98 -9.82 16.60
C PRO A 87 9.47 -10.03 16.45
N ASP A 88 8.72 -8.93 16.54
CA ASP A 88 7.27 -8.94 16.31
C ASP A 88 6.91 -9.36 14.88
N GLU A 89 7.77 -9.04 13.92
CA GLU A 89 7.59 -9.32 12.50
C GLU A 89 8.70 -10.23 11.97
N ILE A 90 8.33 -11.24 11.18
CA ILE A 90 9.30 -12.11 10.50
C ILE A 90 10.25 -11.30 9.61
N ALA A 91 9.80 -10.21 9.01
CA ALA A 91 10.64 -9.36 8.17
C ALA A 91 11.82 -8.72 8.93
N ASP A 92 11.69 -8.56 10.25
CA ASP A 92 12.75 -8.02 11.11
C ASP A 92 13.71 -9.12 11.62
N LEU A 93 13.43 -10.40 11.30
CA LEU A 93 14.23 -11.54 11.74
C LEU A 93 15.68 -11.52 11.25
N PRO A 94 16.00 -11.12 9.99
CA PRO A 94 17.38 -10.96 9.58
C PRO A 94 18.13 -10.02 10.52
N ALA A 95 17.57 -8.85 10.82
CA ALA A 95 18.19 -7.87 11.72
C ALA A 95 18.34 -8.41 13.15
N PHE A 96 17.33 -9.12 13.66
CA PHE A 96 17.42 -9.84 14.94
C PHE A 96 18.55 -10.87 14.97
N LEU A 97 18.82 -11.52 13.84
CA LEU A 97 19.92 -12.48 13.64
C LEU A 97 21.23 -11.79 13.20
N GLY A 98 21.32 -10.46 13.29
CA GLY A 98 22.53 -9.69 12.95
C GLY A 98 22.80 -9.53 11.45
N ARG A 99 21.80 -9.68 10.59
CA ARG A 99 21.90 -9.63 9.13
C ARG A 99 21.05 -8.51 8.53
N ALA A 100 21.51 -7.92 7.44
CA ALA A 100 20.67 -7.03 6.63
C ALA A 100 19.67 -7.87 5.82
N GLY A 101 18.38 -7.56 5.91
CA GLY A 101 17.37 -8.16 5.03
C GLY A 101 17.36 -7.48 3.66
N GLU A 102 17.07 -8.22 2.60
CA GLU A 102 16.83 -7.63 1.28
C GLU A 102 15.45 -6.96 1.23
N PRO A 103 15.31 -5.82 0.53
CA PRO A 103 14.01 -5.19 0.34
C PRO A 103 13.10 -6.10 -0.49
N PRO A 104 11.79 -6.16 -0.20
CA PRO A 104 10.84 -6.93 -1.00
C PRO A 104 10.82 -6.48 -2.48
N ASP A 105 10.79 -7.43 -3.40
CA ASP A 105 10.62 -7.14 -4.83
C ASP A 105 9.15 -6.77 -5.14
N LEU A 106 8.95 -5.52 -5.57
CA LEU A 106 7.65 -4.96 -5.94
C LEU A 106 7.57 -4.58 -7.43
N SER A 107 8.50 -5.07 -8.25
CA SER A 107 8.54 -4.79 -9.68
C SER A 107 7.36 -5.42 -10.45
N ARG A 108 6.74 -6.46 -9.89
CA ARG A 108 5.69 -7.28 -10.53
C ARG A 108 4.31 -7.05 -9.95
N HIS A 109 3.30 -7.22 -10.79
CA HIS A 109 1.87 -7.27 -10.45
C HIS A 109 1.12 -8.07 -11.52
N ASP A 110 -0.12 -8.50 -11.23
CA ASP A 110 -1.02 -9.17 -12.18
C ASP A 110 -2.40 -8.49 -12.32
N MET A 111 -2.62 -7.39 -11.60
CA MET A 111 -3.81 -6.56 -11.68
C MET A 111 -3.58 -5.37 -12.61
N ARG A 112 -4.51 -5.15 -13.53
CA ARG A 112 -4.57 -4.00 -14.45
C ARG A 112 -5.45 -2.89 -13.89
N ILE A 113 -5.00 -1.65 -14.05
CA ILE A 113 -5.71 -0.45 -13.63
C ILE A 113 -6.24 0.27 -14.88
N PHE A 114 -7.56 0.37 -14.95
CA PHE A 114 -8.30 1.23 -15.87
C PHE A 114 -8.49 2.56 -15.14
N ALA A 115 -7.81 3.61 -15.60
CA ALA A 115 -7.91 4.93 -15.00
C ALA A 115 -8.91 5.77 -15.79
N GLU A 116 -10.04 6.09 -15.16
CA GLU A 116 -11.15 6.80 -15.79
C GLU A 116 -10.93 8.31 -15.81
N ILE A 117 -11.14 8.90 -16.98
CA ILE A 117 -11.34 10.33 -17.18
C ILE A 117 -12.84 10.56 -17.36
N VAL A 118 -13.55 10.77 -16.25
CA VAL A 118 -15.03 10.83 -16.20
C VAL A 118 -15.60 12.00 -17.01
N ASP A 119 -14.86 13.10 -17.11
CA ASP A 119 -15.26 14.31 -17.81
C ASP A 119 -14.66 14.39 -19.22
N ALA A 120 -14.32 13.25 -19.83
CA ALA A 120 -13.65 13.21 -21.14
C ALA A 120 -14.35 14.05 -22.25
N PRO A 121 -15.70 14.09 -22.36
CA PRO A 121 -16.38 14.93 -23.35
C PRO A 121 -16.13 16.44 -23.18
N MET A 122 -15.71 16.89 -22.00
CA MET A 122 -15.46 18.30 -21.68
C MET A 122 -14.03 18.75 -21.98
N LEU A 123 -13.15 17.80 -22.33
CA LEU A 123 -11.74 18.05 -22.54
C LEU A 123 -11.40 18.13 -24.03
N SER A 124 -10.42 18.98 -24.36
CA SER A 124 -9.77 18.90 -25.67
C SER A 124 -8.96 17.61 -25.78
N VAL A 125 -8.68 17.15 -27.00
CA VAL A 125 -7.81 15.99 -27.23
C VAL A 125 -6.43 16.19 -26.60
N GLU A 126 -5.88 17.41 -26.68
CA GLU A 126 -4.61 17.75 -26.02
C GLU A 126 -4.67 17.58 -24.50
N ALA A 127 -5.74 18.06 -23.86
CA ALA A 127 -5.95 17.90 -22.42
C ALA A 127 -6.15 16.43 -22.02
N LEU A 128 -6.85 15.64 -22.84
CA LEU A 128 -7.00 14.19 -22.66
C LEU A 128 -5.65 13.48 -22.71
N VAL A 129 -4.81 13.78 -23.71
CA VAL A 129 -3.47 13.18 -23.82
C VAL A 129 -2.58 13.58 -22.63
N ALA A 130 -2.63 14.84 -22.20
CA ALA A 130 -1.89 15.29 -21.03
C ALA A 130 -2.33 14.55 -19.76
N ARG A 131 -3.65 14.42 -19.55
CA ARG A 131 -4.21 13.65 -18.42
C ARG A 131 -3.83 12.17 -18.50
N ALA A 132 -3.93 11.55 -19.67
CA ALA A 132 -3.54 10.17 -19.92
C ALA A 132 -2.07 9.90 -19.57
N ARG A 133 -1.15 10.80 -19.95
CA ARG A 133 0.27 10.70 -19.57
C ARG A 133 0.46 10.72 -18.06
N THR A 134 -0.24 11.62 -17.36
CA THR A 134 -0.20 11.69 -15.89
C THR A 134 -0.70 10.40 -15.25
N LEU A 135 -1.84 9.87 -15.71
CA LEU A 135 -2.42 8.63 -15.19
C LEU A 135 -1.54 7.41 -15.48
N ALA A 136 -0.96 7.32 -16.68
CA ALA A 136 -0.02 6.25 -17.03
C ALA A 136 1.25 6.32 -16.18
N ALA A 137 1.81 7.51 -15.94
CA ALA A 137 2.94 7.71 -15.05
C ALA A 137 2.62 7.36 -13.59
N ALA A 138 1.36 7.52 -13.17
CA ALA A 138 0.85 7.11 -11.86
C ALA A 138 0.65 5.58 -11.72
N GLY A 139 0.66 4.84 -12.83
CA GLY A 139 0.55 3.38 -12.84
C GLY A 139 -0.66 2.82 -13.58
N ALA A 140 -1.45 3.64 -14.28
CA ALA A 140 -2.55 3.16 -15.11
C ALA A 140 -2.04 2.32 -16.29
N ASP A 141 -2.69 1.20 -16.57
CA ASP A 141 -2.39 0.34 -17.73
C ASP A 141 -3.32 0.65 -18.92
N VAL A 142 -4.54 1.09 -18.62
CA VAL A 142 -5.58 1.45 -19.59
C VAL A 142 -6.14 2.81 -19.25
N ILE A 143 -6.28 3.68 -20.25
CA ILE A 143 -6.94 4.97 -20.12
C ILE A 143 -8.40 4.79 -20.52
N ASP A 144 -9.29 5.00 -19.56
CA ASP A 144 -10.72 4.87 -19.76
C ASP A 144 -11.37 6.23 -20.01
N LEU A 145 -12.08 6.35 -21.13
CA LEU A 145 -12.80 7.55 -21.53
C LEU A 145 -14.25 7.42 -21.07
N GLY A 146 -14.56 8.02 -19.92
CA GLY A 146 -15.91 8.07 -19.38
C GLY A 146 -16.77 9.03 -20.18
N CYS A 147 -17.79 8.50 -20.87
CA CYS A 147 -18.79 9.31 -21.55
C CYS A 147 -19.86 9.76 -20.55
N LEU A 148 -20.43 10.95 -20.77
CA LEU A 148 -21.41 11.54 -19.86
C LEU A 148 -22.84 11.31 -20.37
N PRO A 149 -23.80 10.98 -19.50
CA PRO A 149 -25.21 10.91 -19.88
C PRO A 149 -25.68 12.21 -20.53
N GLU A 150 -26.47 12.07 -21.60
CA GLU A 150 -27.08 13.18 -22.36
C GLU A 150 -26.10 14.23 -22.92
N THR A 151 -24.79 13.98 -22.85
CA THR A 151 -23.76 14.90 -23.34
C THR A 151 -23.04 14.24 -24.52
N PRO A 152 -23.18 14.77 -25.74
CA PRO A 152 -22.44 14.24 -26.87
C PRO A 152 -20.93 14.33 -26.65
N PHE A 153 -20.18 13.37 -27.20
CA PHE A 153 -18.72 13.44 -27.28
C PHE A 153 -18.27 13.52 -28.76
N PRO A 154 -18.33 14.70 -29.42
CA PRO A 154 -18.04 14.83 -30.85
C PRO A 154 -16.63 14.41 -31.23
N LEU A 155 -15.68 14.57 -30.31
CA LEU A 155 -14.26 14.26 -30.52
C LEU A 155 -13.88 12.83 -30.11
N LEU A 156 -14.84 11.96 -29.80
CA LEU A 156 -14.55 10.59 -29.30
C LEU A 156 -13.64 9.80 -30.26
N GLU A 157 -13.94 9.80 -31.56
CA GLU A 157 -13.12 9.09 -32.55
C GLU A 157 -11.69 9.64 -32.62
N GLU A 158 -11.55 10.97 -32.62
CA GLU A 158 -10.26 11.65 -32.66
C GLU A 158 -9.46 11.38 -31.38
N ALA A 159 -10.10 11.49 -30.22
CA ALA A 159 -9.51 11.21 -28.91
C ALA A 159 -8.99 9.78 -28.81
N VAL A 160 -9.79 8.79 -29.20
CA VAL A 160 -9.36 7.38 -29.19
C VAL A 160 -8.16 7.19 -30.12
N ARG A 161 -8.24 7.68 -31.36
CA ARG A 161 -7.13 7.53 -32.33
C ARG A 161 -5.84 8.19 -31.84
N GLU A 162 -5.91 9.38 -31.27
CA GLU A 162 -4.74 10.09 -30.77
C GLU A 162 -4.13 9.37 -29.57
N LEU A 163 -4.94 8.92 -28.59
CA LEU A 163 -4.43 8.15 -27.46
C LEU A 163 -3.76 6.84 -27.90
N LYS A 164 -4.37 6.13 -28.87
CA LYS A 164 -3.77 4.93 -29.48
C LYS A 164 -2.46 5.26 -30.20
N ALA A 165 -2.38 6.37 -30.93
CA ALA A 165 -1.16 6.81 -31.61
C ALA A 165 -0.01 7.14 -30.63
N GLN A 166 -0.34 7.59 -29.42
CA GLN A 166 0.61 7.80 -28.32
C GLN A 166 1.02 6.49 -27.61
N GLY A 167 0.45 5.35 -28.00
CA GLY A 167 0.79 4.03 -27.48
C GLY A 167 -0.01 3.58 -26.26
N PHE A 168 -1.07 4.31 -25.88
CA PHE A 168 -1.94 3.90 -24.78
C PHE A 168 -2.85 2.73 -25.16
N LEU A 169 -3.21 1.92 -24.16
CA LEU A 169 -4.43 1.12 -24.23
C LEU A 169 -5.61 2.02 -23.86
N VAL A 170 -6.68 1.93 -24.63
CA VAL A 170 -7.83 2.82 -24.53
C VAL A 170 -9.09 2.02 -24.31
N SER A 171 -9.90 2.50 -23.38
CA SER A 171 -11.22 1.99 -23.07
C SER A 171 -12.26 3.09 -23.26
N VAL A 172 -13.47 2.73 -23.66
CA VAL A 172 -14.60 3.65 -23.80
C VAL A 172 -15.73 3.16 -22.93
N ASP A 173 -16.14 3.96 -21.95
CA ASP A 173 -17.29 3.68 -21.10
C ASP A 173 -18.46 4.57 -21.50
N SER A 174 -19.55 3.95 -21.95
CA SER A 174 -20.77 4.65 -22.36
C SER A 174 -21.98 3.75 -22.26
N ALA A 175 -23.12 4.33 -21.85
CA ALA A 175 -24.42 3.69 -21.94
C ALA A 175 -25.02 3.72 -23.36
N ARG A 176 -24.37 4.35 -24.34
CA ARG A 176 -24.90 4.55 -25.69
C ARG A 176 -24.16 3.70 -26.74
N SER A 177 -24.91 2.85 -27.44
CA SER A 177 -24.35 1.95 -28.45
C SER A 177 -23.69 2.66 -29.64
N ASP A 178 -24.09 3.90 -29.97
CA ASP A 178 -23.46 4.69 -31.03
C ASP A 178 -22.06 5.16 -30.63
N GLU A 179 -21.87 5.62 -29.39
CA GLU A 179 -20.56 5.99 -28.83
C GLU A 179 -19.65 4.77 -28.73
N LEU A 180 -20.14 3.64 -28.21
CA LEU A 180 -19.39 2.38 -28.20
C LEU A 180 -18.96 1.95 -29.61
N SER A 181 -19.85 2.07 -30.60
CA SER A 181 -19.53 1.77 -32.00
C SER A 181 -18.50 2.73 -32.61
N ILE A 182 -18.52 4.00 -32.22
CA ILE A 182 -17.52 4.99 -32.63
C ILE A 182 -16.16 4.63 -32.03
N GLY A 183 -16.10 4.41 -30.71
CA GLY A 183 -14.88 4.01 -30.01
C GLY A 183 -14.28 2.71 -30.56
N ALA A 184 -15.11 1.71 -30.80
CA ALA A 184 -14.69 0.42 -31.36
C ALA A 184 -14.07 0.56 -32.76
N ARG A 185 -14.71 1.34 -33.65
CA ARG A 185 -14.18 1.63 -35.00
C ARG A 185 -12.89 2.46 -34.96
N ALA A 186 -12.78 3.35 -33.97
CA ALA A 186 -11.60 4.18 -33.75
C ALA A 186 -10.39 3.37 -33.22
N GLY A 187 -10.62 2.15 -32.73
CA GLY A 187 -9.57 1.23 -32.28
C GLY A 187 -9.41 1.15 -30.77
N ALA A 188 -10.46 1.45 -29.99
CA ALA A 188 -10.48 1.16 -28.56
C ALA A 188 -10.22 -0.33 -28.29
N ASP A 189 -9.49 -0.62 -27.22
CA ASP A 189 -9.16 -1.98 -26.80
C ASP A 189 -10.27 -2.60 -25.94
N TYR A 190 -11.02 -1.77 -25.22
CA TYR A 190 -12.13 -2.18 -24.36
C TYR A 190 -13.36 -1.31 -24.59
N LEU A 191 -14.53 -1.90 -24.40
CA LEU A 191 -15.82 -1.22 -24.38
C LEU A 191 -16.52 -1.58 -23.07
N LEU A 192 -16.85 -0.58 -22.27
CA LEU A 192 -17.45 -0.80 -20.95
C LEU A 192 -18.98 -0.74 -21.01
N SER A 193 -19.59 -1.31 -19.96
CA SER A 193 -21.03 -1.22 -19.72
C SER A 193 -21.91 -1.93 -20.76
N LEU A 194 -21.42 -2.99 -21.40
CA LEU A 194 -22.25 -3.85 -22.26
C LEU A 194 -23.06 -4.85 -21.43
N ASP A 195 -24.25 -5.18 -21.88
CA ASP A 195 -25.15 -6.15 -21.28
C ASP A 195 -25.59 -7.22 -22.30
N GLU A 196 -26.52 -8.09 -21.93
CA GLU A 196 -27.05 -9.12 -22.84
C GLU A 196 -27.73 -8.56 -24.10
N ASN A 197 -28.22 -7.32 -24.06
CA ASN A 197 -28.94 -6.67 -25.16
C ASN A 197 -27.99 -5.96 -26.13
N THR A 198 -26.87 -5.46 -25.62
CA THR A 198 -25.88 -4.66 -26.35
C THR A 198 -24.63 -5.44 -26.74
N LEU A 199 -24.37 -6.61 -26.12
CA LEU A 199 -23.29 -7.52 -26.46
C LEU A 199 -23.14 -7.80 -27.97
N PRO A 200 -24.20 -7.94 -28.78
CA PRO A 200 -24.04 -8.17 -30.23
C PRO A 200 -23.15 -7.13 -30.93
N LEU A 201 -23.08 -5.89 -30.43
CA LEU A 201 -22.18 -4.85 -30.94
C LEU A 201 -20.71 -5.29 -30.90
N ALA A 202 -20.29 -6.00 -29.84
CA ALA A 202 -18.91 -6.42 -29.67
C ALA A 202 -18.47 -7.49 -30.69
N PHE A 203 -19.41 -8.16 -31.37
CA PHE A 203 -19.09 -9.22 -32.33
C PHE A 203 -18.51 -8.68 -33.65
N ASP A 204 -18.77 -7.41 -33.95
CA ASP A 204 -18.30 -6.75 -35.17
C ASP A 204 -16.90 -6.13 -35.02
N TYR A 205 -16.35 -6.11 -33.80
CA TYR A 205 -15.12 -5.39 -33.47
C TYR A 205 -14.13 -6.26 -32.69
N LYS A 206 -12.88 -5.80 -32.61
CA LYS A 206 -11.81 -6.49 -31.85
C LYS A 206 -11.75 -6.10 -30.38
N ALA A 207 -12.49 -5.07 -29.99
CA ALA A 207 -12.48 -4.55 -28.63
C ALA A 207 -13.08 -5.59 -27.67
N VAL A 208 -12.48 -5.72 -26.48
CA VAL A 208 -12.94 -6.64 -25.43
C VAL A 208 -14.09 -5.97 -24.67
N PRO A 209 -15.33 -6.50 -24.74
CA PRO A 209 -16.43 -5.95 -23.96
C PRO A 209 -16.27 -6.26 -22.47
N VAL A 210 -16.65 -5.30 -21.63
CA VAL A 210 -16.89 -5.50 -20.20
C VAL A 210 -18.39 -5.65 -20.01
N LEU A 211 -18.78 -6.82 -19.52
CA LEU A 211 -20.17 -7.22 -19.36
C LEU A 211 -20.65 -6.88 -17.97
N ILE A 212 -21.76 -6.15 -17.88
CA ILE A 212 -22.48 -5.81 -16.67
C ILE A 212 -23.88 -6.46 -16.67
N PRO A 213 -24.54 -6.56 -15.50
CA PRO A 213 -25.96 -6.89 -15.43
C PRO A 213 -26.82 -5.93 -16.26
N ALA A 214 -27.79 -6.45 -17.01
CA ALA A 214 -28.76 -5.62 -17.74
C ALA A 214 -29.70 -4.86 -16.79
N THR A 215 -29.94 -5.43 -15.61
CA THR A 215 -30.64 -4.77 -14.50
C THR A 215 -29.69 -4.72 -13.29
N PRO A 216 -29.55 -3.57 -12.60
CA PRO A 216 -28.66 -3.46 -11.45
C PRO A 216 -28.90 -4.56 -10.41
N GLY A 217 -27.83 -5.29 -10.07
CA GLY A 217 -27.86 -6.40 -9.11
C GLY A 217 -28.34 -7.75 -9.65
N ASP A 218 -28.86 -7.84 -10.88
CA ASP A 218 -29.30 -9.10 -11.48
C ASP A 218 -28.11 -9.90 -12.05
N LEU A 219 -27.50 -10.72 -11.20
CA LEU A 219 -26.38 -11.59 -11.59
C LEU A 219 -26.77 -12.64 -12.64
N ASP A 220 -28.05 -13.01 -12.76
CA ASP A 220 -28.50 -13.97 -13.78
C ASP A 220 -28.50 -13.34 -15.18
N SER A 221 -28.80 -12.04 -15.31
CA SER A 221 -28.63 -11.31 -16.56
C SER A 221 -27.18 -11.24 -17.02
N LEU A 222 -26.25 -11.00 -16.08
CA LEU A 222 -24.81 -11.07 -16.38
C LEU A 222 -24.44 -12.49 -16.86
N GLY A 223 -25.00 -13.53 -16.23
CA GLY A 223 -24.77 -14.91 -16.65
C GLY A 223 -25.19 -15.21 -18.09
N ARG A 224 -26.34 -14.70 -18.53
CA ARG A 224 -26.78 -14.86 -19.92
C ARG A 224 -25.84 -14.16 -20.91
N ALA A 225 -25.34 -12.97 -20.56
CA ALA A 225 -24.33 -12.26 -21.37
C ALA A 225 -23.00 -13.04 -21.43
N VAL A 226 -22.53 -13.57 -20.29
CA VAL A 226 -21.33 -14.41 -20.19
C VAL A 226 -21.45 -15.66 -21.08
N GLU A 227 -22.56 -16.39 -20.97
CA GLU A 227 -22.81 -17.59 -21.78
C GLU A 227 -22.86 -17.26 -23.29
N ALA A 228 -23.49 -16.16 -23.66
CA ALA A 228 -23.55 -15.69 -25.04
C ALA A 228 -22.16 -15.34 -25.59
N ALA A 229 -21.34 -14.62 -24.82
CA ALA A 229 -19.98 -14.26 -25.21
C ALA A 229 -19.07 -15.49 -25.34
N GLN A 230 -19.16 -16.43 -24.41
CA GLN A 230 -18.44 -17.72 -24.48
C GLN A 230 -18.84 -18.53 -25.71
N LYS A 231 -20.14 -18.63 -26.00
CA LYS A 231 -20.65 -19.34 -27.18
C LYS A 231 -20.18 -18.70 -28.48
N ALA A 232 -20.03 -17.38 -28.50
CA ALA A 232 -19.50 -16.63 -29.63
C ALA A 232 -17.97 -16.70 -29.75
N GLY A 233 -17.26 -17.23 -28.73
CA GLY A 233 -15.80 -17.28 -28.71
C GLY A 233 -15.13 -15.91 -28.56
N VAL A 234 -15.84 -14.94 -27.98
CA VAL A 234 -15.37 -13.57 -27.78
C VAL A 234 -14.66 -13.48 -26.43
N ALA A 235 -13.53 -12.79 -26.37
CA ALA A 235 -12.87 -12.48 -25.09
C ALA A 235 -13.64 -11.33 -24.41
N PHE A 236 -13.88 -11.43 -23.10
CA PHE A 236 -14.64 -10.42 -22.34
C PHE A 236 -14.13 -10.33 -20.90
N LEU A 237 -14.51 -9.24 -20.22
CA LEU A 237 -14.47 -9.14 -18.76
C LEU A 237 -15.90 -9.14 -18.22
N ALA A 238 -16.12 -9.59 -16.98
CA ALA A 238 -17.41 -9.48 -16.32
C ALA A 238 -17.31 -8.59 -15.07
N ASP A 239 -18.26 -7.68 -14.89
CA ASP A 239 -18.35 -6.80 -13.74
C ASP A 239 -19.74 -6.94 -13.09
N PRO A 240 -19.86 -7.62 -11.93
CA PRO A 240 -21.08 -7.68 -11.11
C PRO A 240 -21.55 -6.35 -10.52
N VAL A 241 -20.77 -5.28 -10.69
CA VAL A 241 -20.93 -3.90 -10.22
C VAL A 241 -20.84 -3.80 -8.70
N LEU A 242 -19.88 -3.00 -8.22
CA LEU A 242 -19.70 -2.71 -6.79
C LEU A 242 -20.54 -1.50 -6.41
N ASP A 243 -21.46 -1.63 -5.44
CA ASP A 243 -22.38 -0.56 -5.07
C ASP A 243 -21.77 0.35 -3.97
N PRO A 244 -22.19 1.63 -3.88
CA PRO A 244 -21.84 2.51 -2.77
C PRO A 244 -22.35 2.03 -1.41
N ILE A 245 -21.73 2.52 -0.33
CA ILE A 245 -22.17 2.28 1.06
C ILE A 245 -23.61 2.80 1.21
N HIS A 246 -24.45 2.03 1.91
CA HIS A 246 -25.90 2.24 2.06
C HIS A 246 -26.77 2.03 0.81
N PHE A 247 -26.18 1.81 -0.36
CA PHE A 247 -26.92 1.56 -1.62
C PHE A 247 -26.75 0.14 -2.16
N GLY A 248 -26.20 -0.78 -1.35
CA GLY A 248 -26.05 -2.18 -1.73
C GLY A 248 -24.64 -2.75 -1.55
N PHE A 249 -23.66 -1.96 -1.06
CA PHE A 249 -22.26 -2.37 -0.93
C PHE A 249 -22.07 -3.81 -0.42
N ALA A 250 -22.62 -4.15 0.75
CA ALA A 250 -22.48 -5.49 1.32
C ALA A 250 -23.06 -6.59 0.42
N ALA A 251 -24.21 -6.33 -0.23
CA ALA A 251 -24.80 -7.27 -1.18
C ALA A 251 -23.94 -7.40 -2.45
N SER A 252 -23.34 -6.31 -2.92
CA SER A 252 -22.44 -6.30 -4.07
C SER A 252 -21.16 -7.11 -3.85
N LEU A 253 -20.60 -7.08 -2.64
CA LEU A 253 -19.51 -7.99 -2.25
C LEU A 253 -19.93 -9.46 -2.38
N GLY A 254 -21.14 -9.79 -1.93
CA GLY A 254 -21.74 -11.11 -2.11
C GLY A 254 -21.88 -11.50 -3.59
N ARG A 255 -22.24 -10.55 -4.47
CA ARG A 255 -22.31 -10.78 -5.92
C ARG A 255 -20.95 -11.08 -6.52
N PHE A 256 -19.88 -10.39 -6.11
CA PHE A 256 -18.52 -10.70 -6.57
C PHE A 256 -18.04 -12.10 -6.14
N ILE A 257 -18.32 -12.50 -4.89
CA ILE A 257 -18.00 -13.84 -4.39
C ILE A 257 -18.77 -14.90 -5.20
N GLU A 258 -20.07 -14.69 -5.41
CA GLU A 258 -20.91 -15.61 -6.18
C GLU A 258 -20.50 -15.65 -7.65
N ALA A 259 -20.14 -14.53 -8.27
CA ALA A 259 -19.65 -14.46 -9.64
C ALA A 259 -18.37 -15.29 -9.81
N ARG A 260 -17.39 -15.15 -8.92
CA ARG A 260 -16.17 -15.98 -8.94
C ARG A 260 -16.50 -17.47 -8.75
N ARG A 261 -17.50 -17.80 -7.94
CA ARG A 261 -17.95 -19.20 -7.75
C ARG A 261 -18.62 -19.78 -9.00
N ARG A 262 -19.46 -18.99 -9.68
CA ARG A 262 -20.17 -19.40 -10.92
C ARG A 262 -19.24 -19.50 -12.11
N TRP A 263 -18.28 -18.58 -12.23
CA TRP A 263 -17.39 -18.44 -13.37
C TRP A 263 -15.92 -18.38 -12.92
N PRO A 264 -15.34 -19.50 -12.48
CA PRO A 264 -13.99 -19.52 -11.90
C PRO A 264 -12.89 -19.05 -12.86
N GLU A 265 -13.07 -19.29 -14.16
CA GLU A 265 -12.08 -18.95 -15.21
C GLU A 265 -12.35 -17.60 -15.89
N VAL A 266 -13.47 -16.94 -15.59
CA VAL A 266 -13.80 -15.64 -16.22
C VAL A 266 -12.99 -14.53 -15.56
N GLU A 267 -12.45 -13.63 -16.39
CA GLU A 267 -11.81 -12.42 -15.91
C GLU A 267 -12.86 -11.45 -15.37
N LEU A 268 -12.65 -11.00 -14.14
CA LEU A 268 -13.53 -10.03 -13.51
C LEU A 268 -12.92 -8.63 -13.54
N LEU A 269 -13.78 -7.62 -13.59
CA LEU A 269 -13.46 -6.23 -13.34
C LEU A 269 -14.23 -5.73 -12.12
N MET A 270 -13.62 -4.84 -11.33
CA MET A 270 -14.28 -4.16 -10.21
C MET A 270 -14.03 -2.66 -10.29
N GLY A 271 -15.10 -1.87 -10.40
CA GLY A 271 -15.05 -0.42 -10.18
C GLY A 271 -14.91 -0.09 -8.70
N THR A 272 -13.80 0.53 -8.29
CA THR A 272 -13.54 0.90 -6.88
C THR A 272 -14.01 2.32 -6.54
N GLY A 273 -14.28 3.14 -7.56
CA GLY A 273 -14.67 4.55 -7.43
C GLY A 273 -15.86 4.79 -6.51
N ASN A 274 -16.87 3.92 -6.53
CA ASN A 274 -18.07 4.04 -5.68
C ASN A 274 -17.77 4.03 -4.17
N LEU A 275 -16.57 3.59 -3.77
CA LEU A 275 -16.14 3.53 -2.38
C LEU A 275 -15.06 4.56 -2.10
N THR A 276 -14.08 4.71 -2.99
CA THR A 276 -12.99 5.68 -2.81
C THR A 276 -13.44 7.13 -3.00
N GLU A 277 -14.38 7.42 -3.91
CA GLU A 277 -14.87 8.79 -4.19
C GLU A 277 -16.00 9.22 -3.25
N LEU A 278 -16.84 8.27 -2.80
CA LEU A 278 -18.09 8.55 -2.10
C LEU A 278 -18.03 8.28 -0.59
N THR A 279 -16.83 8.21 -0.02
CA THR A 279 -16.61 7.97 1.41
C THR A 279 -15.56 8.93 1.94
N ASP A 280 -15.91 9.76 2.93
CA ASP A 280 -14.94 10.61 3.64
C ASP A 280 -14.04 9.76 4.56
N ALA A 281 -13.03 9.12 3.97
CA ALA A 281 -11.99 8.34 4.64
C ALA A 281 -10.70 8.39 3.83
N ASP A 282 -9.54 8.15 4.45
CA ASP A 282 -8.29 8.08 3.68
C ASP A 282 -8.37 6.99 2.60
N SER A 283 -8.30 7.42 1.34
CA SER A 283 -8.52 6.56 0.17
C SER A 283 -7.50 5.43 0.12
N SER A 284 -6.28 5.62 0.62
CA SER A 284 -5.26 4.58 0.71
C SER A 284 -5.70 3.35 1.53
N GLY A 285 -6.43 3.55 2.63
CA GLY A 285 -6.98 2.48 3.45
C GLY A 285 -8.12 1.74 2.75
N VAL A 286 -9.02 2.48 2.11
CA VAL A 286 -10.14 1.92 1.33
C VAL A 286 -9.61 1.10 0.15
N THR A 287 -8.68 1.68 -0.61
CA THR A 287 -7.98 1.03 -1.73
C THR A 287 -7.27 -0.25 -1.29
N ALA A 288 -6.56 -0.25 -0.14
CA ALA A 288 -5.88 -1.44 0.37
C ALA A 288 -6.85 -2.60 0.63
N VAL A 289 -8.02 -2.32 1.20
CA VAL A 289 -9.05 -3.33 1.50
C VAL A 289 -9.69 -3.85 0.22
N LEU A 290 -10.08 -2.97 -0.71
CA LEU A 290 -10.70 -3.36 -1.99
C LEU A 290 -9.73 -4.16 -2.87
N ALA A 291 -8.47 -3.72 -2.97
CA ALA A 291 -7.45 -4.47 -3.68
C ALA A 291 -7.17 -5.83 -3.01
N GLY A 292 -7.24 -5.91 -1.67
CA GLY A 292 -7.16 -7.16 -0.93
C GLY A 292 -8.25 -8.15 -1.32
N LEU A 293 -9.50 -7.67 -1.38
CA LEU A 293 -10.63 -8.46 -1.87
C LEU A 293 -10.41 -8.91 -3.32
N CYS A 294 -9.94 -8.02 -4.19
CA CYS A 294 -9.61 -8.36 -5.58
C CYS A 294 -8.54 -9.45 -5.65
N SER A 295 -7.50 -9.37 -4.81
CA SER A 295 -6.42 -10.37 -4.74
C SER A 295 -6.93 -11.75 -4.33
N GLU A 296 -7.84 -11.82 -3.35
CA GLU A 296 -8.47 -13.05 -2.89
C GLU A 296 -9.43 -13.64 -3.94
N LEU A 297 -10.23 -12.80 -4.59
CA LEU A 297 -11.19 -13.20 -5.63
C LEU A 297 -10.56 -13.29 -7.04
N GLN A 298 -9.24 -13.15 -7.17
CA GLN A 298 -8.51 -13.16 -8.45
C GLN A 298 -9.10 -12.17 -9.48
N ILE A 299 -9.58 -11.02 -9.02
CA ILE A 299 -10.04 -9.92 -9.87
C ILE A 299 -8.79 -9.17 -10.32
N ARG A 300 -8.48 -9.28 -11.61
CA ARG A 300 -7.25 -8.76 -12.21
C ARG A 300 -7.46 -7.46 -12.98
N ASN A 301 -8.63 -6.85 -12.88
CA ASN A 301 -8.96 -5.59 -13.54
C ASN A 301 -9.70 -4.70 -12.55
N VAL A 302 -9.21 -3.48 -12.36
CA VAL A 302 -9.85 -2.49 -11.50
C VAL A 302 -10.08 -1.22 -12.29
N LEU A 303 -11.31 -0.71 -12.25
CA LEU A 303 -11.65 0.63 -12.73
C LEU A 303 -11.54 1.61 -11.58
N ALA A 304 -10.56 2.51 -11.67
CA ALA A 304 -10.27 3.53 -10.68
C ALA A 304 -10.66 4.90 -11.24
N VAL A 305 -11.51 5.60 -10.49
CA VAL A 305 -12.01 6.94 -10.81
C VAL A 305 -11.09 7.98 -10.19
N HIS A 306 -10.73 9.00 -10.97
CA HIS A 306 -9.92 10.13 -10.48
C HIS A 306 -10.57 11.47 -10.84
N VAL A 307 -11.55 11.88 -10.03
CA VAL A 307 -12.32 13.12 -10.26
C VAL A 307 -12.24 14.09 -9.10
N SER A 308 -12.45 13.62 -7.87
CA SER A 308 -12.51 14.51 -6.71
C SER A 308 -11.12 14.96 -6.27
N PRO A 309 -10.98 16.20 -5.76
CA PRO A 309 -9.79 16.60 -5.00
C PRO A 309 -9.49 15.70 -3.79
N HIS A 310 -10.46 14.90 -3.33
CA HIS A 310 -10.28 13.89 -2.29
C HIS A 310 -9.36 12.73 -2.74
N THR A 311 -9.46 12.29 -3.99
CA THR A 311 -8.84 11.05 -4.50
C THR A 311 -7.61 11.32 -5.37
N LEU A 312 -6.92 12.44 -5.17
CA LEU A 312 -5.82 12.94 -6.02
C LEU A 312 -4.70 11.94 -6.35
N ARG A 313 -4.49 10.95 -5.49
CA ARG A 313 -3.41 9.95 -5.57
C ARG A 313 -3.93 8.53 -5.70
N THR A 314 -5.21 8.36 -6.02
CA THR A 314 -5.89 7.06 -6.06
C THR A 314 -5.22 6.08 -7.03
N ILE A 315 -4.72 6.54 -8.19
CA ILE A 315 -4.05 5.65 -9.15
C ILE A 315 -2.73 5.12 -8.56
N GLU A 316 -1.92 5.99 -7.93
CA GLU A 316 -0.69 5.56 -7.27
C GLU A 316 -0.96 4.64 -6.07
N GLU A 317 -2.04 4.89 -5.33
CA GLU A 317 -2.51 4.01 -4.26
C GLU A 317 -2.86 2.61 -4.79
N HIS A 318 -3.59 2.54 -5.91
CA HIS A 318 -3.92 1.27 -6.55
C HIS A 318 -2.65 0.58 -7.08
N ASP A 319 -1.70 1.31 -7.69
CA ASP A 319 -0.44 0.74 -8.20
C ASP A 319 0.42 0.15 -7.08
N ILE A 320 0.62 0.87 -5.97
CA ILE A 320 1.41 0.31 -4.88
C ILE A 320 0.66 -0.82 -4.16
N ALA A 321 -0.68 -0.73 -4.04
CA ALA A 321 -1.50 -1.77 -3.43
C ALA A 321 -1.40 -3.10 -4.20
N ARG A 322 -1.56 -3.09 -5.53
CA ARG A 322 -1.46 -4.32 -6.35
C ARG A 322 -0.09 -4.98 -6.23
N ARG A 323 0.99 -4.20 -6.17
CA ARG A 323 2.36 -4.72 -6.03
C ARG A 323 2.59 -5.35 -4.67
N ILE A 324 2.18 -4.66 -3.59
CA ILE A 324 2.24 -5.19 -2.22
C ILE A 324 1.47 -6.50 -2.12
N LEU A 325 0.23 -6.53 -2.63
CA LEU A 325 -0.65 -7.70 -2.54
C LEU A 325 -0.15 -8.86 -3.39
N PHE A 326 0.39 -8.59 -4.59
CA PHE A 326 0.98 -9.60 -5.45
C PHE A 326 2.19 -10.27 -4.78
N ALA A 327 3.12 -9.47 -4.24
CA ALA A 327 4.27 -9.97 -3.50
C ALA A 327 3.85 -10.78 -2.26
N ALA A 328 2.95 -10.23 -1.44
CA ALA A 328 2.46 -10.89 -0.23
C ALA A 328 1.75 -12.21 -0.53
N LYS A 329 0.93 -12.27 -1.58
CA LYS A 329 0.25 -13.48 -2.04
C LYS A 329 1.25 -14.55 -2.48
N ASN A 330 2.24 -14.17 -3.30
CA ASN A 330 3.29 -15.10 -3.74
C ASN A 330 4.09 -15.66 -2.57
N ASP A 331 4.29 -14.86 -1.52
CA ASP A 331 4.96 -15.23 -0.27
C ASP A 331 4.13 -16.08 0.69
N GLY A 332 2.82 -16.18 0.47
CA GLY A 332 1.90 -16.78 1.44
C GLY A 332 1.87 -16.00 2.76
N ALA A 333 1.97 -14.67 2.68
CA ALA A 333 2.13 -13.78 3.81
C ALA A 333 1.03 -12.72 3.89
N LEU A 334 0.86 -12.14 5.07
CA LEU A 334 0.04 -10.93 5.23
C LEU A 334 0.70 -9.76 4.48
N PRO A 335 -0.08 -8.84 3.86
CA PRO A 335 0.42 -7.68 3.12
C PRO A 335 0.94 -6.59 4.07
N ARG A 336 1.98 -6.93 4.84
CA ARG A 336 2.58 -6.10 5.87
C ARG A 336 4.10 -6.22 5.83
N SER A 337 4.76 -5.08 5.99
CA SER A 337 6.23 -4.96 5.85
C SER A 337 6.76 -5.09 4.43
N TYR A 338 5.93 -4.86 3.42
CA TYR A 338 6.37 -4.81 2.03
C TYR A 338 6.81 -3.40 1.61
N HIS A 339 5.94 -2.40 1.82
CA HIS A 339 6.23 -1.00 1.51
C HIS A 339 5.37 -0.08 2.38
N PRO A 340 5.86 1.10 2.82
CA PRO A 340 5.08 2.06 3.59
C PRO A 340 4.20 2.98 2.72
N GLY A 341 4.13 2.77 1.40
CA GLY A 341 3.49 3.71 0.46
C GLY A 341 2.03 4.05 0.74
N LEU A 342 1.26 3.13 1.35
CA LEU A 342 -0.13 3.36 1.75
C LEU A 342 -0.27 3.88 3.19
N LEU A 343 0.83 3.96 3.95
CA LEU A 343 0.83 4.49 5.31
C LEU A 343 1.08 6.00 5.25
N GLN A 344 0.04 6.75 4.91
CA GLN A 344 0.17 8.18 4.61
C GLN A 344 0.14 9.03 5.88
N VAL A 345 -0.73 8.70 6.85
CA VAL A 345 -0.93 9.49 8.09
C VAL A 345 0.04 9.14 9.21
N HIS A 346 0.34 7.85 9.41
CA HIS A 346 1.19 7.38 10.52
C HIS A 346 2.19 6.33 10.03
N ASP A 347 3.28 6.11 10.76
CA ASP A 347 4.27 5.06 10.48
C ASP A 347 4.06 3.86 11.41
N ARG A 348 4.69 2.73 11.06
CA ARG A 348 4.60 1.51 11.88
C ARG A 348 5.50 1.57 13.11
N LYS A 349 6.61 2.29 13.00
CA LYS A 349 7.62 2.52 14.04
C LYS A 349 7.98 4.01 14.01
N PRO A 350 7.14 4.87 14.64
CA PRO A 350 7.31 6.32 14.60
C PRO A 350 8.62 6.77 15.23
N PHE A 351 9.01 6.18 16.35
CA PHE A 351 10.19 6.58 17.10
C PHE A 351 11.39 5.70 16.74
N THR A 352 12.55 6.32 16.53
CA THR A 352 13.82 5.63 16.23
C THR A 352 14.67 5.36 17.46
N ALA A 353 14.37 6.02 18.57
CA ALA A 353 15.08 5.96 19.85
C ALA A 353 14.05 5.96 20.99
N SER A 354 14.39 5.34 22.13
CA SER A 354 13.59 5.47 23.35
C SER A 354 13.85 6.81 24.04
N THR A 355 13.03 7.16 25.03
CA THR A 355 13.24 8.32 25.89
C THR A 355 14.62 8.26 26.57
N GLU A 356 15.01 7.09 27.09
CA GLU A 356 16.30 6.87 27.74
C GLU A 356 17.48 7.02 26.78
N ASP A 357 17.34 6.53 25.54
CA ASP A 357 18.37 6.69 24.51
C ASP A 357 18.61 8.18 24.21
N ILE A 358 17.54 8.98 24.14
CA ILE A 358 17.63 10.42 23.89
C ILE A 358 18.24 11.16 25.09
N GLU A 359 17.84 10.82 26.32
CA GLU A 359 18.43 11.40 27.54
C GLU A 359 19.93 11.12 27.65
N ALA A 360 20.34 9.88 27.37
CA ALA A 360 21.75 9.50 27.36
C ALA A 360 22.54 10.29 26.30
N LEU A 361 21.99 10.42 25.09
CA LEU A 361 22.59 11.22 24.03
C LEU A 361 22.69 12.70 24.43
N ALA A 362 21.63 13.28 24.99
CA ALA A 362 21.61 14.67 25.43
C ALA A 362 22.68 14.95 26.51
N ALA A 363 22.90 14.00 27.42
CA ALA A 363 23.91 14.09 28.46
C ALA A 363 25.36 14.08 27.94
N GLU A 364 25.61 13.64 26.70
CA GLU A 364 26.94 13.64 26.08
C GLU A 364 27.23 14.88 25.22
N VAL A 365 26.20 15.57 24.74
CA VAL A 365 26.34 16.74 23.87
C VAL A 365 26.95 17.93 24.62
N ARG A 366 27.92 18.60 23.99
CA ARG A 366 28.63 19.77 24.56
C ARG A 366 28.62 21.00 23.64
N ASP A 367 28.31 20.83 22.36
CA ASP A 367 28.27 21.92 21.39
C ASP A 367 26.95 22.71 21.44
N ALA A 368 26.93 23.88 20.81
CA ALA A 368 25.76 24.75 20.83
C ALA A 368 24.66 24.36 19.82
N ASN A 369 24.85 23.32 19.01
CA ASN A 369 23.89 22.98 17.95
C ASN A 369 22.67 22.29 18.56
N PHE A 370 21.49 22.79 18.21
CA PHE A 370 20.22 22.19 18.60
C PHE A 370 19.98 20.90 17.83
N ARG A 371 19.66 19.85 18.59
CA ARG A 371 19.17 18.57 18.08
C ARG A 371 17.73 18.43 18.51
N ILE A 372 16.89 18.05 17.56
CA ILE A 372 15.46 17.82 17.77
C ILE A 372 15.22 16.34 17.52
N MET A 373 14.52 15.67 18.43
CA MET A 373 14.16 14.25 18.32
C MET A 373 12.73 14.05 18.85
N THR A 374 12.10 12.93 18.51
CA THR A 374 10.78 12.56 19.05
C THR A 374 10.85 11.17 19.68
N ALA A 375 10.16 11.02 20.81
CA ALA A 375 9.94 9.75 21.50
C ALA A 375 8.49 9.67 22.01
N GLU A 376 8.16 8.61 22.75
CA GLU A 376 6.80 8.38 23.23
C GLU A 376 6.27 9.51 24.12
N ASP A 377 7.15 10.17 24.88
CA ASP A 377 6.82 11.23 25.84
C ASP A 377 6.80 12.65 25.25
N GLY A 378 7.30 12.86 24.03
CA GLY A 378 7.17 14.15 23.35
C GLY A 378 8.26 14.47 22.34
N ILE A 379 8.46 15.78 22.17
CA ILE A 379 9.49 16.39 21.36
C ILE A 379 10.64 16.78 22.28
N HIS A 380 11.83 16.28 21.97
CA HIS A 380 13.06 16.53 22.72
C HIS A 380 13.88 17.55 21.95
N VAL A 381 14.28 18.64 22.63
CA VAL A 381 15.26 19.59 22.10
C VAL A 381 16.40 19.72 23.07
N PHE A 382 17.62 19.54 22.56
CA PHE A 382 18.81 19.59 23.40
C PHE A 382 20.04 20.11 22.66
N ASN A 383 20.96 20.67 23.44
CA ASN A 383 22.32 21.05 23.05
C ASN A 383 23.21 21.04 24.30
N GLY A 384 24.43 21.56 24.20
CA GLY A 384 25.37 21.66 25.32
C GLY A 384 24.95 22.58 26.46
N LYS A 385 23.84 23.34 26.32
CA LYS A 385 23.30 24.20 27.38
C LYS A 385 22.17 23.53 28.18
N GLY A 386 21.51 22.52 27.63
CA GLY A 386 20.40 21.85 28.30
C GLY A 386 19.58 20.95 27.38
N HIS A 387 18.58 20.30 27.98
CA HIS A 387 17.63 19.39 27.34
C HIS A 387 16.24 19.72 27.87
N ALA A 388 15.28 19.92 26.97
CA ALA A 388 13.88 20.16 27.27
C ALA A 388 13.00 19.17 26.50
N VAL A 389 11.87 18.80 27.10
CA VAL A 389 10.86 17.91 26.52
C VAL A 389 9.51 18.56 26.67
N ALA A 390 8.74 18.62 25.59
CA ALA A 390 7.35 19.07 25.62
C ALA A 390 6.54 18.41 24.50
N THR A 391 5.22 18.60 24.54
CA THR A 391 4.29 18.13 23.49
C THR A 391 3.81 19.26 22.57
N ASP A 392 4.30 20.48 22.82
CA ASP A 392 3.98 21.71 22.11
C ASP A 392 5.28 22.42 21.69
N ALA A 393 5.37 22.78 20.41
CA ALA A 393 6.54 23.42 19.82
C ALA A 393 6.78 24.83 20.37
N PHE A 394 5.73 25.58 20.72
CA PHE A 394 5.87 26.95 21.24
C PHE A 394 6.45 26.97 22.65
N GLU A 395 6.08 26.00 23.49
CA GLU A 395 6.67 25.80 24.81
C GLU A 395 8.19 25.60 24.72
N LEU A 396 8.63 24.74 23.80
CA LEU A 396 10.06 24.50 23.57
C LEU A 396 10.76 25.72 23.00
N PHE A 397 10.13 26.40 22.05
CA PHE A 397 10.72 27.56 21.37
C PHE A 397 11.07 28.70 22.33
N ALA A 398 10.21 28.96 23.33
CA ALA A 398 10.42 30.02 24.31
C ALA A 398 11.72 29.84 25.14
N GLY A 399 12.20 28.60 25.29
CA GLY A 399 13.40 28.27 26.05
C GLY A 399 14.71 28.28 25.26
N LEU A 400 14.69 28.52 23.94
CA LEU A 400 15.88 28.32 23.09
C LEU A 400 16.88 29.49 23.12
N GLY A 401 16.44 30.70 23.48
CA GLY A 401 17.32 31.88 23.57
C GLY A 401 17.90 32.30 22.21
N VAL A 402 17.08 32.25 21.16
CA VAL A 402 17.46 32.56 19.75
C VAL A 402 16.84 33.85 19.22
N GLU A 403 16.35 34.73 20.11
CA GLU A 403 15.58 35.94 19.76
C GLU A 403 16.38 36.96 18.95
N ALA A 404 17.71 36.94 19.09
CA ALA A 404 18.63 37.84 18.37
C ALA A 404 19.05 37.31 16.99
N ASP A 405 18.66 36.10 16.61
CA ASP A 405 19.01 35.45 15.34
C ASP A 405 17.72 34.99 14.62
N GLY A 406 17.13 35.90 13.85
CA GLY A 406 15.86 35.65 13.18
C GLY A 406 15.90 34.47 12.19
N ALA A 407 17.04 34.21 11.55
CA ALA A 407 17.17 33.10 10.61
C ALA A 407 17.20 31.75 11.34
N HIS A 408 17.97 31.67 12.44
CA HIS A 408 18.04 30.48 13.27
C HIS A 408 16.73 30.21 14.02
N ALA A 409 16.08 31.28 14.52
CA ALA A 409 14.75 31.22 15.11
C ALA A 409 13.71 30.65 14.14
N PHE A 410 13.69 31.13 12.88
CA PHE A 410 12.78 30.61 11.86
C PHE A 410 13.01 29.12 11.59
N TYR A 411 14.27 28.71 11.42
CA TYR A 411 14.63 27.30 11.21
C TYR A 411 14.18 26.40 12.36
N LEU A 412 14.49 26.77 13.61
CA LEU A 412 14.11 25.98 14.78
C LEU A 412 12.59 25.91 14.96
N GLY A 413 11.89 27.01 14.71
CA GLY A 413 10.43 27.02 14.71
C GLY A 413 9.84 26.07 13.66
N ALA A 414 10.37 26.07 12.44
CA ALA A 414 9.93 25.17 11.38
C ALA A 414 10.17 23.68 11.72
N GLU A 415 11.37 23.36 12.23
CA GLU A 415 11.70 21.98 12.63
C GLU A 415 10.90 21.51 13.84
N LEU A 416 10.68 22.38 14.84
CA LEU A 416 9.85 22.06 16.00
C LEU A 416 8.39 21.78 15.61
N MET A 417 7.80 22.61 14.76
CA MET A 417 6.45 22.35 14.26
C MET A 417 6.37 21.05 13.44
N LYS A 418 7.40 20.75 12.64
CA LYS A 418 7.49 19.48 11.90
C LYS A 418 7.58 18.29 12.86
N ALA A 419 8.37 18.40 13.92
CA ALA A 419 8.48 17.38 14.97
C ALA A 419 7.17 17.18 15.73
N GLU A 420 6.45 18.26 16.04
CA GLU A 420 5.13 18.20 16.69
C GLU A 420 4.10 17.48 15.82
N ILE A 421 3.97 17.87 14.55
CA ILE A 421 3.08 17.21 13.60
C ILE A 421 3.41 15.72 13.51
N ALA A 422 4.71 15.40 13.40
CA ALA A 422 5.15 14.02 13.31
C ALA A 422 4.82 13.22 14.57
N TRP A 423 5.10 13.77 15.75
CA TRP A 423 4.78 13.13 17.02
C TRP A 423 3.26 12.90 17.18
N ARG A 424 2.43 13.91 16.91
CA ARG A 424 0.96 13.81 17.03
C ARG A 424 0.35 12.77 16.10
N LEU A 425 0.87 12.65 14.88
CA LEU A 425 0.37 11.69 13.90
C LEU A 425 1.02 10.31 14.02
N GLY A 426 2.04 10.15 14.87
CA GLY A 426 2.85 8.94 14.91
C GLY A 426 3.62 8.73 13.59
N LYS A 427 4.20 9.79 13.04
CA LYS A 427 5.15 9.76 11.93
C LYS A 427 6.59 9.83 12.41
N ARG A 428 7.47 9.21 11.65
CA ARG A 428 8.90 9.31 11.88
C ARG A 428 9.38 10.71 11.53
N TYR A 429 9.96 11.36 12.53
CA TYR A 429 10.68 12.61 12.37
C TYR A 429 12.18 12.33 12.23
N VAL A 430 12.79 12.96 11.22
CA VAL A 430 14.23 13.08 11.11
C VAL A 430 14.49 14.56 10.84
N GLN A 431 15.35 15.17 11.65
CA GLN A 431 15.71 16.58 11.49
C GLN A 431 16.32 16.81 10.11
N ASP A 432 16.02 17.97 9.51
CA ASP A 432 16.43 18.35 8.14
C ASP A 432 15.82 17.52 6.99
N GLU A 433 15.14 16.41 7.28
CA GLU A 433 14.46 15.59 6.26
C GLU A 433 12.95 15.91 6.16
N PRO A 434 12.34 15.85 4.97
CA PRO A 434 10.88 15.92 4.83
C PRO A 434 10.18 14.76 5.53
N LEU A 435 8.95 14.98 6.00
CA LEU A 435 8.10 13.88 6.45
C LEU A 435 7.72 12.98 5.26
N ALA A 436 7.72 11.67 5.48
CA ALA A 436 7.36 10.69 4.47
C ALA A 436 5.85 10.43 4.47
N TRP A 437 5.17 10.86 3.41
CA TRP A 437 3.72 10.74 3.23
C TRP A 437 3.30 9.55 2.36
N GLY A 438 4.22 8.62 2.07
CA GLY A 438 3.97 7.52 1.14
C GLY A 438 3.67 8.04 -0.28
N VAL A 439 2.65 7.50 -0.94
CA VAL A 439 2.23 7.94 -2.28
C VAL A 439 1.40 9.23 -2.28
N ALA A 440 0.92 9.67 -1.10
CA ALA A 440 0.07 10.86 -0.96
C ALA A 440 0.83 12.14 -1.36
N ALA A 441 2.12 12.20 -1.05
CA ALA A 441 3.03 13.23 -1.53
C ALA A 441 4.36 12.56 -1.93
N PRO A 442 4.63 12.42 -3.24
CA PRO A 442 5.87 11.81 -3.71
C PRO A 442 7.07 12.61 -3.20
N ALA A 443 8.13 11.90 -2.83
CA ALA A 443 9.36 12.52 -2.37
C ALA A 443 9.93 13.45 -3.45
N PRO A 444 10.55 14.58 -3.08
CA PRO A 444 11.29 15.40 -4.02
C PRO A 444 12.28 14.52 -4.79
N GLU A 445 12.45 14.75 -6.09
CA GLU A 445 13.49 14.10 -6.87
C GLU A 445 14.84 14.37 -6.20
N THR A 446 15.37 13.36 -5.54
CA THR A 446 16.71 13.40 -4.97
C THR A 446 17.65 12.99 -6.09
N ASP A 447 18.38 13.96 -6.63
CA ASP A 447 19.54 13.68 -7.48
C ASP A 447 20.54 12.89 -6.63
N ARG A 448 20.47 11.56 -6.70
CA ARG A 448 21.32 10.63 -5.94
C ARG A 448 22.82 10.80 -6.23
N SER A 449 23.19 11.63 -7.22
CA SER A 449 24.58 12.01 -7.52
C SER A 449 25.09 13.19 -6.68
N ARG A 450 24.21 13.90 -5.96
CA ARG A 450 24.57 14.98 -5.05
C ARG A 450 24.47 14.50 -3.61
N LEU A 451 25.58 14.61 -2.87
CA LEU A 451 25.52 14.63 -1.40
C LEU A 451 24.54 15.73 -1.00
N ALA A 452 23.57 15.40 -0.14
CA ALA A 452 22.66 16.38 0.44
C ALA A 452 23.49 17.56 0.96
N GLU A 453 23.20 18.78 0.49
CA GLU A 453 23.89 19.96 0.99
C GLU A 453 23.63 20.05 2.48
N ALA A 454 24.71 20.15 3.26
CA ALA A 454 24.59 20.27 4.69
C ALA A 454 23.72 21.50 5.03
N GLY A 455 22.76 21.32 5.95
CA GLY A 455 21.76 22.31 6.29
C GLY A 455 22.36 23.68 6.66
N PRO A 456 21.55 24.76 6.61
CA PRO A 456 22.00 26.15 6.79
C PRO A 456 22.74 26.41 8.13
N THR A 457 22.63 25.51 9.11
CA THR A 457 23.40 25.50 10.36
C THR A 457 24.91 25.51 10.18
N LEU A 458 25.45 25.06 9.03
CA LEU A 458 26.89 25.10 8.74
C LEU A 458 27.37 26.39 8.04
N ARG A 459 26.47 27.18 7.46
CA ARG A 459 26.86 28.36 6.66
C ARG A 459 27.16 29.60 7.49
N SER A 460 26.65 29.71 8.72
CA SER A 460 26.78 30.95 9.52
C SER A 460 28.18 31.20 10.13
N LYS A 461 29.14 30.28 9.98
CA LYS A 461 30.47 30.42 10.60
C LYS A 461 31.60 30.94 9.71
N LYS A 462 31.33 31.34 8.46
CA LYS A 462 32.38 31.84 7.55
C LYS A 462 32.40 33.34 7.30
N GLU A 463 31.44 34.11 7.82
CA GLU A 463 31.43 35.56 7.65
C GLU A 463 31.01 36.24 8.95
N ARG A 464 31.95 36.39 9.89
CA ARG A 464 32.06 37.52 10.82
C ARG A 464 33.37 37.51 11.59
#